data_AF-A0A8K0PUR3-F1
#
_entry.id   AF-A0A8K0PUR3-F1
#
_cell.length_a   1.000
_cell.length_b   1.000
_cell.length_c   1.000
_cell.angle_alpha   90.00
_cell.angle_beta   90.00
_cell.angle_gamma   90.00
#
_symmetry.space_group_name_H-M   'P 1'
#
loop_
_entity.id
_entity.type
_entity.pdbx_description
1 polymer ?
#
loop_
_entity_poly.entity_id
_entity_poly.type
_entity_poly.pdbx_seq_one_letter_code
_entity_poly.pdbx_strand_id
1 'polypeptide(L)'
;MRPRGTAIRARCILPGIRGIGGKMGNVVASPTDPLFFLHHANLDKLWWDWQLANLSSRLTDVSGVNVPDASLLELEGLTYPGSDILDYDGDSENVTTLNHNLWMANLISNYTIGEVIDLQSDAICAQYV
;
A
#
# COMPACT_ATOMS: atom_id res chain seq x y z
N MET A 1 -0.74 22.04 19.00
CA MET A 1 -1.45 21.96 17.71
C MET A 1 -0.73 20.93 16.84
N ARG A 2 -1.28 19.72 16.66
CA ARG A 2 -0.74 18.76 15.70
C ARG A 2 -1.30 19.12 14.31
N PRO A 3 -0.47 19.32 13.28
CA PRO A 3 -0.98 19.59 11.95
C PRO A 3 -1.78 18.37 11.49
N ARG A 4 -2.98 18.61 10.96
CA ARG A 4 -3.81 17.57 10.35
C ARG A 4 -3.13 17.17 9.04
N GLY A 5 -2.21 16.22 9.10
CA GLY A 5 -1.75 15.47 7.94
C GLY A 5 -2.98 14.87 7.27
N THR A 6 -3.21 15.23 6.01
CA THR A 6 -4.35 14.75 5.24
C THR A 6 -3.99 13.37 4.73
N ALA A 7 -3.90 12.39 5.63
CA ALA A 7 -3.68 11.00 5.24
C ALA A 7 -4.82 10.57 4.30
N ILE A 8 -4.48 9.89 3.21
CA ILE A 8 -5.47 9.25 2.34
C ILE A 8 -6.21 8.21 3.18
N ARG A 9 -7.44 8.52 3.54
CA ARG A 9 -8.30 7.61 4.29
C ARG A 9 -8.78 6.54 3.29
N ALA A 10 -8.53 5.26 3.56
CA ALA A 10 -8.95 4.08 2.76
C ALA A 10 -10.47 3.92 2.54
N ARG A 11 -11.26 4.95 2.83
CA ARG A 11 -12.73 5.00 2.75
C ARG A 11 -13.29 4.71 1.36
N CYS A 12 -12.51 4.92 0.29
CA CYS A 12 -12.96 4.69 -1.08
C CYS A 12 -12.53 3.34 -1.68
N ILE A 13 -11.61 2.61 -1.04
CA ILE A 13 -11.02 1.38 -1.60
C ILE A 13 -11.94 0.18 -1.34
N LEU A 14 -12.33 -0.03 -0.09
CA LEU A 14 -13.18 -1.17 0.31
C LEU A 14 -14.53 -1.22 -0.42
N PRO A 15 -15.25 -0.09 -0.63
CA PRO A 15 -16.47 -0.11 -1.43
C PRO A 15 -16.23 -0.43 -2.91
N GLY A 16 -15.09 -0.01 -3.49
CA GLY A 16 -14.76 -0.25 -4.90
C GLY A 16 -14.59 -1.74 -5.22
N ILE A 17 -13.81 -2.46 -4.41
CA ILE A 17 -13.60 -3.90 -4.59
C ILE A 17 -14.86 -4.72 -4.24
N ARG A 18 -15.59 -4.33 -3.18
CA ARG A 18 -16.80 -5.05 -2.73
C ARG A 18 -18.01 -4.81 -3.64
N GLY A 19 -18.07 -3.68 -4.35
CA GLY A 19 -19.12 -3.38 -5.32
C GLY A 19 -19.04 -4.21 -6.60
N ILE A 20 -17.83 -4.65 -7.00
CA ILE A 20 -17.63 -5.57 -8.13
C ILE A 20 -18.02 -7.00 -7.73
N GLY A 21 -17.71 -7.38 -6.48
CA GLY A 21 -17.98 -8.73 -5.96
C GLY A 21 -17.05 -9.78 -6.56
N GLY A 22 -17.44 -11.06 -6.47
CA GLY A 22 -16.63 -12.16 -7.00
C GLY A 22 -15.23 -12.23 -6.40
N LYS A 23 -14.21 -12.45 -7.23
CA LYS A 23 -12.80 -12.50 -6.80
C LYS A 23 -12.29 -11.14 -6.36
N MET A 24 -12.71 -10.06 -7.01
CA MET A 24 -12.37 -8.69 -6.59
C MET A 24 -12.78 -8.39 -5.15
N GLY A 25 -13.91 -8.92 -4.68
CA GLY A 25 -14.37 -8.72 -3.31
C GLY A 25 -13.58 -9.49 -2.23
N ASN A 26 -12.66 -10.38 -2.61
CA ASN A 26 -11.84 -11.15 -1.67
C ASN A 26 -10.44 -10.52 -1.58
N VAL A 27 -10.07 -10.01 -0.39
CA VAL A 27 -8.82 -9.26 -0.20
C VAL A 27 -7.55 -10.04 -0.53
N VAL A 28 -7.56 -11.38 -0.43
CA VAL A 28 -6.41 -12.24 -0.74
C VAL A 28 -6.40 -12.66 -2.21
N ALA A 29 -7.56 -13.01 -2.76
CA ALA A 29 -7.69 -13.57 -4.11
C ALA A 29 -7.98 -12.51 -5.18
N SER A 30 -8.14 -11.24 -4.80
CA SER A 30 -8.45 -10.15 -5.74
C SER A 30 -7.48 -10.02 -6.92
N PRO A 31 -6.16 -10.30 -6.81
CA PRO A 31 -5.25 -10.25 -7.96
C PRO A 31 -5.55 -11.30 -9.05
N THR A 32 -6.40 -12.29 -8.78
CA THR A 32 -6.82 -13.29 -9.79
C THR A 32 -7.87 -12.76 -10.76
N ASP A 33 -8.47 -11.60 -10.48
CA ASP A 33 -9.37 -10.90 -11.39
C ASP A 33 -8.59 -9.83 -12.19
N PRO A 34 -8.65 -9.81 -13.53
CA PRO A 34 -7.90 -8.84 -14.33
C PRO A 34 -8.28 -7.37 -14.04
N LEU A 35 -9.48 -7.10 -13.50
CA LEU A 35 -9.86 -5.75 -13.09
C LEU A 35 -9.04 -5.21 -11.91
N PHE A 36 -8.37 -6.08 -11.16
CA PHE A 36 -7.49 -5.71 -10.06
C PHE A 36 -6.43 -4.70 -10.49
N PHE A 37 -5.76 -4.96 -11.61
CA PHE A 37 -4.67 -4.12 -12.09
C PHE A 37 -5.15 -2.74 -12.51
N LEU A 38 -6.31 -2.65 -13.17
CA LEU A 38 -6.92 -1.36 -13.54
C LEU A 38 -7.40 -0.58 -12.31
N HIS A 39 -7.98 -1.28 -11.32
CA HIS A 39 -8.40 -0.67 -10.07
C HIS A 39 -7.21 -0.06 -9.32
N HIS A 40 -6.13 -0.83 -9.15
CA HIS A 40 -4.94 -0.38 -8.42
C HIS A 40 -4.14 0.68 -9.19
N ALA A 41 -4.07 0.63 -10.52
CA ALA A 41 -3.47 1.71 -11.30
C ALA A 41 -4.21 3.05 -11.13
N ASN A 42 -5.55 3.02 -11.06
CA ASN A 42 -6.31 4.23 -10.79
C ASN A 42 -6.14 4.73 -9.34
N LEU A 43 -6.02 3.83 -8.36
CA LEU A 43 -5.69 4.22 -6.98
C LEU A 43 -4.31 4.86 -6.88
N ASP A 44 -3.31 4.29 -7.55
CA ASP A 44 -1.95 4.80 -7.60
C ASP A 44 -1.90 6.18 -8.27
N LYS A 45 -2.62 6.39 -9.38
CA LYS A 45 -2.78 7.72 -9.98
C LYS A 45 -3.37 8.73 -9.00
N LEU A 46 -4.44 8.37 -8.29
CA LEU A 46 -5.05 9.26 -7.29
C LEU A 46 -4.09 9.59 -6.15
N TRP A 47 -3.26 8.63 -5.73
CA TRP A 47 -2.22 8.86 -4.73
C TRP A 47 -1.13 9.80 -5.24
N TRP A 48 -0.66 9.60 -6.48
CA TRP A 48 0.32 10.46 -7.12
C TRP A 48 -0.19 11.90 -7.29
N ASP A 49 -1.42 12.08 -7.76
CA ASP A 49 -2.06 13.41 -7.87
C ASP A 49 -2.13 14.09 -6.49
N TRP A 50 -2.39 13.33 -5.41
CA TRP A 50 -2.34 13.84 -4.05
C TRP A 50 -0.92 14.23 -3.62
N GLN A 51 0.11 13.46 -3.96
CA GLN A 51 1.50 13.82 -3.66
C GLN A 51 1.90 15.12 -4.37
N LEU A 52 1.61 15.24 -5.68
CA LEU A 52 1.94 16.41 -6.49
C LEU A 52 1.37 17.72 -5.94
N ALA A 53 0.19 17.69 -5.31
CA ALA A 53 -0.42 18.88 -4.72
C ALA A 53 0.41 19.50 -3.56
N ASN A 54 1.34 18.76 -2.94
CA ASN A 54 2.37 19.33 -2.06
C ASN A 54 3.59 18.38 -1.95
N LEU A 55 4.33 18.25 -3.06
CA LEU A 55 5.35 17.21 -3.21
C LEU A 55 6.41 17.23 -2.11
N SER A 56 6.91 18.41 -1.74
CA SER A 56 7.98 18.55 -0.73
C SER A 56 7.61 18.02 0.65
N SER A 57 6.32 18.04 1.02
CA SER A 57 5.84 17.51 2.29
C SER A 57 5.26 16.11 2.17
N ARG A 58 4.72 15.74 1.00
CA ARG A 58 3.92 14.51 0.82
C ARG A 58 4.71 13.34 0.25
N LEU A 59 5.83 13.60 -0.43
CA LEU A 59 6.66 12.55 -0.99
C LEU A 59 7.21 11.61 0.08
N THR A 60 7.49 12.13 1.28
CA THR A 60 8.03 11.36 2.40
C THR A 60 7.01 11.19 3.53
N ASP A 61 5.73 11.46 3.29
CA ASP A 61 4.67 11.38 4.31
C ASP A 61 4.20 9.92 4.48
N VAL A 62 5.00 9.14 5.21
CA VAL A 62 4.71 7.74 5.55
C VAL A 62 4.38 7.63 7.03
N SER A 63 3.27 6.94 7.33
CA SER A 63 2.87 6.61 8.69
C SER A 63 1.94 5.40 8.68
N GLY A 64 1.95 4.64 9.77
CA GLY A 64 1.13 3.44 9.90
C GLY A 64 1.86 2.33 10.65
N VAL A 65 1.18 1.21 10.77
CA VAL A 65 1.70 -0.04 11.33
C VAL A 65 1.81 -1.06 10.19
N ASN A 66 2.80 -1.95 10.24
CA ASN A 66 3.00 -2.97 9.22
C ASN A 66 1.85 -3.99 9.21
N VAL A 67 1.41 -4.38 10.41
CA VAL A 67 0.29 -5.31 10.58
C VAL A 67 -0.98 -4.56 10.98
N PRO A 68 -2.10 -4.72 10.25
CA PRO A 68 -3.39 -4.15 10.60
C PRO A 68 -3.86 -4.55 12.00
N ASP A 69 -4.75 -3.75 12.57
CA ASP A 69 -5.38 -4.05 13.86
C ASP A 69 -6.15 -5.39 13.83
N ALA A 70 -6.20 -6.07 14.97
CA ALA A 70 -6.85 -7.38 15.11
C ALA A 70 -8.32 -7.37 14.66
N SER A 71 -9.05 -6.26 14.84
CA SER A 71 -10.44 -6.15 14.39
C SER A 71 -10.58 -6.21 12.87
N LEU A 72 -9.61 -5.68 12.11
CA LEU A 72 -9.60 -5.76 10.65
C LEU A 72 -9.23 -7.16 10.17
N LEU A 73 -8.28 -7.81 10.85
CA LEU A 73 -7.93 -9.20 10.55
C LEU A 73 -9.13 -10.13 10.77
N GLU A 74 -9.85 -9.97 11.88
CA GLU A 74 -11.06 -10.75 12.18
C GLU A 74 -12.18 -10.49 11.16
N LEU A 75 -12.39 -9.22 10.78
CA LEU A 75 -13.40 -8.85 9.77
C LEU A 75 -13.18 -9.56 8.42
N GLU A 76 -11.91 -9.71 8.02
CA GLU A 76 -11.54 -10.36 6.76
C GLU A 76 -11.24 -11.86 6.91
N GLY A 77 -11.36 -12.41 8.12
CA GLY A 77 -11.08 -13.83 8.41
C GLY A 77 -9.61 -14.21 8.24
N LEU A 78 -8.69 -13.26 8.50
CA LEU A 78 -7.25 -13.43 8.37
C LEU A 78 -6.60 -13.73 9.72
N THR A 79 -5.57 -14.57 9.70
CA THR A 79 -4.71 -14.80 10.87
C THR A 79 -3.61 -13.75 10.93
N TYR A 80 -3.07 -13.52 12.14
CA TYR A 80 -1.89 -12.68 12.30
C TYR A 80 -0.72 -13.26 11.47
N PRO A 81 0.02 -12.43 10.71
CA PRO A 81 1.13 -12.90 9.88
C PRO A 81 2.27 -13.47 10.73
N GLY A 82 2.87 -14.57 10.25
CA GLY A 82 4.02 -15.19 10.90
C GLY A 82 5.34 -14.52 10.55
N SER A 83 6.44 -15.08 11.07
CA SER A 83 7.80 -14.64 10.74
C SER A 83 8.15 -14.83 9.27
N ASP A 84 7.41 -15.68 8.55
CA ASP A 84 7.52 -15.89 7.11
C ASP A 84 7.19 -14.65 6.26
N ILE A 85 6.48 -13.67 6.83
CA ILE A 85 6.26 -12.35 6.23
C ILE A 85 7.10 -11.31 6.98
N LEU A 86 6.98 -11.26 8.31
CA LEU A 86 7.49 -10.15 9.11
C LEU A 86 9.02 -10.04 9.15
N ASP A 87 9.76 -11.15 9.00
CA ASP A 87 11.23 -11.11 9.03
C ASP A 87 11.82 -10.39 7.81
N TYR A 88 11.03 -10.19 6.75
CA TYR A 88 11.48 -9.56 5.50
C TYR A 88 11.24 -8.05 5.46
N ASP A 89 10.34 -7.52 6.29
CA ASP A 89 9.93 -6.11 6.32
C ASP A 89 11.09 -5.15 6.62
N GLY A 90 12.14 -5.62 7.31
CA GLY A 90 13.32 -4.81 7.63
C GLY A 90 13.09 -3.70 8.66
N ASP A 91 11.88 -3.57 9.20
CA ASP A 91 11.58 -2.65 10.30
C ASP A 91 11.86 -3.30 11.67
N SER A 92 12.33 -2.49 12.63
CA SER A 92 12.61 -2.96 13.99
C SER A 92 11.37 -3.09 14.88
N GLU A 93 10.27 -2.43 14.51
CA GLU A 93 9.01 -2.38 15.24
C GLU A 93 7.83 -2.51 14.27
N ASN A 94 6.60 -2.65 14.78
CA ASN A 94 5.38 -2.64 13.96
C ASN A 94 5.01 -1.22 13.50
N VAL A 95 5.95 -0.52 12.85
CA VAL A 95 5.79 0.84 12.35
C VAL A 95 6.41 0.90 10.96
N THR A 96 5.59 1.30 9.99
CA THR A 96 6.04 1.42 8.60
C THR A 96 6.89 2.67 8.44
N THR A 97 8.10 2.51 7.89
CA THR A 97 9.02 3.61 7.61
C THR A 97 9.41 3.66 6.13
N LEU A 98 10.14 4.68 5.70
CA LEU A 98 10.71 4.72 4.35
C LEU A 98 11.74 3.59 4.11
N ASN A 99 12.30 3.00 5.17
CA ASN A 99 13.25 1.89 5.07
C ASN A 99 12.57 0.52 5.05
N HIS A 100 11.23 0.46 5.16
CA HIS A 100 10.47 -0.77 5.07
C HIS A 100 10.72 -1.45 3.72
N ASN A 101 11.10 -2.72 3.75
CA ASN A 101 11.35 -3.55 2.59
C ASN A 101 10.04 -4.13 2.04
N LEU A 102 9.77 -3.85 0.77
CA LEU A 102 8.71 -4.48 0.00
C LEU A 102 9.19 -5.83 -0.54
N TRP A 103 8.94 -6.89 0.22
CA TRP A 103 9.26 -8.26 -0.19
C TRP A 103 8.12 -8.90 -0.96
N MET A 104 8.40 -9.40 -2.16
CA MET A 104 7.42 -10.04 -3.04
C MET A 104 7.71 -11.53 -3.26
N ALA A 105 7.93 -12.28 -2.18
CA ALA A 105 8.16 -13.73 -2.23
C ALA A 105 9.27 -14.15 -3.22
N ASN A 106 10.31 -13.33 -3.35
CA ASN A 106 11.41 -13.48 -4.31
C ASN A 106 10.98 -13.49 -5.80
N LEU A 107 9.79 -12.99 -6.15
CA LEU A 107 9.36 -12.81 -7.54
C LEU A 107 10.18 -11.72 -8.24
N ILE A 108 10.53 -10.66 -7.51
CA ILE A 108 11.47 -9.62 -7.94
C ILE A 108 12.41 -9.26 -6.79
N SER A 109 13.40 -8.41 -7.08
CA SER A 109 14.32 -7.88 -6.06
C SER A 109 13.60 -7.00 -5.05
N ASN A 110 14.04 -7.04 -3.79
CA ASN A 110 13.48 -6.19 -2.74
C ASN A 110 13.81 -4.72 -3.02
N TYR A 111 12.83 -3.87 -2.78
CA TYR A 111 12.98 -2.41 -2.76
C TYR A 111 12.43 -1.89 -1.43
N THR A 112 12.95 -0.77 -0.98
CA THR A 112 12.39 -0.03 0.15
C THR A 112 11.24 0.87 -0.30
N ILE A 113 10.33 1.24 0.62
CA ILE A 113 9.30 2.25 0.33
C ILE A 113 9.93 3.54 -0.20
N GLY A 114 11.06 3.98 0.39
CA GLY A 114 11.76 5.19 -0.04
C GLY A 114 12.27 5.16 -1.48
N GLU A 115 12.54 3.98 -2.04
CA GLU A 115 12.97 3.83 -3.44
C GLU A 115 11.81 3.88 -4.43
N VAL A 116 10.59 3.51 -4.00
CA VAL A 116 9.42 3.38 -4.89
C VAL A 116 8.33 4.44 -4.69
N ILE A 117 8.43 5.26 -3.63
CA ILE A 117 7.43 6.29 -3.30
C ILE A 117 7.36 7.44 -4.31
N ASP A 118 8.40 7.59 -5.13
CA ASP A 118 8.46 8.52 -6.25
C ASP A 118 8.31 7.75 -7.57
N LEU A 119 7.25 8.05 -8.33
CA LEU A 119 7.03 7.43 -9.65
C LEU A 119 8.14 7.76 -10.65
N GLN A 120 8.86 8.87 -10.44
CA GLN A 120 9.95 9.31 -11.31
C GLN A 120 11.30 8.76 -10.87
N SER A 121 11.37 7.93 -9.83
CA SER A 121 12.62 7.29 -9.41
C SER A 121 13.13 6.29 -10.46
N ASP A 122 14.42 5.95 -10.38
CA ASP A 122 15.03 4.92 -11.24
C ASP A 122 14.40 3.54 -11.02
N ALA A 123 13.77 3.29 -9.87
CA ALA A 123 13.13 2.02 -9.57
C ALA A 123 11.79 1.84 -10.30
N ILE A 124 11.04 2.93 -10.51
CA ILE A 124 9.68 2.90 -11.09
C ILE A 124 9.66 3.44 -12.52
N CYS A 125 10.23 4.62 -12.76
CA CYS A 125 10.32 5.27 -14.07
C CYS A 125 8.96 5.34 -14.82
N ALA A 126 7.91 5.78 -14.14
CA ALA A 126 6.55 5.84 -14.69
C ALA A 126 5.93 7.23 -14.58
N GLN A 127 4.95 7.51 -15.45
CA GLN A 127 4.09 8.68 -15.36
C GLN A 127 2.67 8.33 -15.80
N TYR A 128 1.68 8.90 -15.13
CA TYR A 128 0.29 8.89 -15.59
C TYR A 128 0.05 10.03 -16.56
N VAL A 129 -0.74 9.78 -17.61
CA VAL A 129 -1.15 10.75 -18.64
C VAL A 129 -2.61 11.15 -18.50
#